data_AF-A0AAW6D613-F1
#
_entry.id   AF-A0AAW6D613-F1
#
_cell.length_a   1.000
_cell.length_b   1.000
_cell.length_c   1.000
_cell.angle_alpha   90.00
_cell.angle_beta   90.00
_cell.angle_gamma   90.00
#
_symmetry.space_group_name_H-M   'P 1'
#
loop_
_entity.id
_entity.type
_entity.pdbx_description
1 polymer ?
#
loop_
_entity_poly.entity_id
_entity_poly.type
_entity_poly.pdbx_seq_one_letter_code
_entity_poly.pdbx_strand_id
1 'polypeptide(L)'
;MTSFLSILGIEQEKYANHYQEISSYPKQRRLWLAKLLIVDLTLSLPSLFSWLIINLLLMNSVNGFVVSLSSWMLIVFLNHFHYFIQVSLNSVSNIIISMVEIIFIIFASNKVFLSTHWLPIVLPINSLILNDWSQLNSLPLWIVGVTLLFICFLPINSKSY
;
A
#
# COMPACT_ATOMS: atom_id res chain seq x y z
N MET A 1 6.10 -8.18 -1.61
CA MET A 1 6.09 -8.29 -0.13
C MET A 1 4.71 -7.93 0.42
N THR A 2 4.17 -6.77 0.05
CA THR A 2 2.81 -6.30 0.37
C THR A 2 1.71 -7.30 -0.05
N SER A 3 1.81 -7.90 -1.23
CA SER A 3 0.90 -8.98 -1.67
C SER A 3 0.87 -10.16 -0.68
N PHE A 4 2.03 -10.70 -0.30
CA PHE A 4 2.14 -11.78 0.70
C PHE A 4 1.58 -11.38 2.07
N LEU A 5 1.83 -10.16 2.53
CA LEU A 5 1.30 -9.68 3.82
C LEU A 5 -0.23 -9.61 3.80
N SER A 6 -0.81 -9.10 2.72
CA SER A 6 -2.26 -9.06 2.57
C SER A 6 -2.88 -10.46 2.50
N ILE A 7 -2.23 -11.40 1.80
CA ILE A 7 -2.63 -12.81 1.74
C ILE A 7 -2.63 -13.41 3.13
N LEU A 8 -1.51 -13.32 3.85
CA LEU A 8 -1.39 -13.85 5.21
C LEU A 8 -2.43 -13.22 6.14
N GLY A 9 -2.56 -11.89 6.13
CA GLY A 9 -3.49 -11.18 7.01
C GLY A 9 -4.96 -11.53 6.78
N ILE A 10 -5.38 -11.78 5.54
CA ILE A 10 -6.75 -12.16 5.22
C ILE A 10 -6.98 -13.67 5.39
N GLU A 11 -6.05 -14.50 4.95
CA GLU A 11 -6.18 -15.96 5.03
C GLU A 11 -6.09 -16.47 6.47
N GLN A 12 -5.26 -15.86 7.33
CA GLN A 12 -5.26 -16.17 8.75
C GLN A 12 -6.64 -15.93 9.38
N GLU A 13 -7.27 -14.78 9.11
CA GLU A 13 -8.61 -14.48 9.62
C GLU A 13 -9.68 -15.40 9.05
N LYS A 14 -9.56 -15.76 7.77
CA LYS A 14 -10.50 -16.65 7.09
C LYS A 14 -10.42 -18.09 7.60
N TYR A 15 -9.23 -18.67 7.68
CA TYR A 15 -9.05 -20.10 7.92
C TYR A 15 -8.82 -20.44 9.40
N ALA A 16 -8.12 -19.59 10.16
CA ALA A 16 -7.88 -19.86 11.58
C ALA A 16 -9.05 -19.44 12.46
N ASN A 17 -9.72 -18.34 12.09
CA ASN A 17 -10.73 -17.70 12.94
C ASN A 17 -12.14 -17.72 12.33
N HIS A 18 -12.31 -18.09 11.05
CA HIS A 18 -13.59 -17.97 10.32
C HIS A 18 -14.22 -16.57 10.47
N TYR A 19 -13.39 -15.54 10.63
CA TYR A 19 -13.80 -14.19 11.01
C TYR A 19 -14.61 -14.08 12.32
N GLN A 20 -14.66 -15.08 13.20
CA GLN A 20 -15.49 -15.08 14.41
C GLN A 20 -15.12 -13.96 15.38
N GLU A 21 -13.83 -13.75 15.65
CA GLU A 21 -13.40 -12.66 16.54
C GLU A 21 -13.68 -11.27 15.94
N ILE A 22 -13.52 -11.14 14.63
CA ILE A 22 -13.74 -9.87 13.94
C ILE A 22 -15.24 -9.55 13.82
N SER A 23 -16.05 -10.55 13.50
CA SER A 23 -17.51 -10.42 13.32
C SER A 23 -18.26 -10.23 14.64
N SER A 24 -17.75 -10.77 15.75
CA SER A 24 -18.30 -10.52 17.08
C SER A 24 -17.98 -9.12 17.60
N TYR A 25 -17.05 -8.39 16.96
CA TYR A 25 -16.66 -7.06 17.39
C TYR A 25 -17.60 -5.98 16.82
N PRO A 26 -18.27 -5.17 17.67
CA PRO A 26 -19.28 -4.19 17.23
C PRO A 26 -18.70 -3.07 16.35
N LYS A 27 -17.38 -2.90 16.33
CA LYS A 27 -16.66 -1.93 15.49
C LYS A 27 -15.66 -2.59 14.55
N GLN A 28 -16.01 -3.74 13.97
CA GLN A 28 -15.21 -4.52 13.01
C GLN A 28 -14.42 -3.66 11.98
N ARG A 29 -15.07 -2.69 11.33
CA ARG A 29 -14.42 -1.82 10.34
C ARG A 29 -13.26 -1.03 10.93
N ARG A 30 -13.42 -0.55 12.18
CA ARG A 30 -12.38 0.18 12.91
C ARG A 30 -11.22 -0.73 13.28
N LEU A 31 -11.49 -2.01 13.57
CA LEU A 31 -10.46 -2.99 13.85
C LEU A 31 -9.61 -3.26 12.60
N TRP A 32 -10.23 -3.44 11.43
CA TRP A 32 -9.51 -3.59 10.15
C TRP A 32 -8.67 -2.35 9.80
N LEU A 33 -9.21 -1.15 9.99
CA LEU A 33 -8.46 0.08 9.83
C LEU A 33 -7.25 0.16 10.77
N ALA A 34 -7.40 -0.26 12.03
CA ALA A 34 -6.30 -0.30 12.98
C ALA A 34 -5.22 -1.31 12.54
N LYS A 35 -5.63 -2.50 12.05
CA LYS A 35 -4.69 -3.49 11.51
C LYS A 35 -3.91 -2.94 10.32
N LEU A 36 -4.58 -2.30 9.35
CA LEU A 36 -3.92 -1.66 8.21
C LEU A 36 -2.91 -0.61 8.67
N LEU A 37 -3.30 0.28 9.59
CA LEU A 37 -2.44 1.33 10.12
C LEU A 37 -1.19 0.77 10.81
N ILE A 38 -1.34 -0.31 11.61
CA ILE A 38 -0.20 -0.97 12.26
C ILE A 38 0.77 -1.54 11.21
N VAL A 39 0.24 -2.18 10.16
CA VAL A 39 1.06 -2.71 9.06
C VAL A 39 1.76 -1.58 8.32
N ASP A 40 1.07 -0.48 8.03
CA ASP A 40 1.67 0.69 7.37
C ASP A 40 2.84 1.23 8.19
N LEU A 41 2.66 1.45 9.50
CA LEU A 41 3.72 1.92 10.39
C LEU A 41 4.90 0.94 10.43
N THR A 42 4.62 -0.36 10.53
CA THR A 42 5.66 -1.40 10.61
C THR A 42 6.49 -1.47 9.32
N LEU A 43 5.84 -1.36 8.16
CA LEU A 43 6.52 -1.42 6.87
C LEU A 43 7.26 -0.14 6.53
N SER A 44 6.73 1.01 6.97
CA SER A 44 7.22 2.30 6.52
C SER A 44 8.25 2.95 7.44
N LEU A 45 8.06 2.88 8.76
CA LEU A 45 8.92 3.58 9.71
C LEU A 45 10.41 3.22 9.54
N PRO A 46 10.81 1.94 9.37
CA PRO A 46 12.21 1.60 9.14
C PRO A 46 12.77 2.33 7.91
N SER A 47 12.05 2.31 6.78
CA SER A 47 12.49 2.95 5.54
C SER A 47 12.61 4.46 5.67
N LEU A 48 11.65 5.10 6.35
CA LEU A 48 11.61 6.54 6.56
C LEU A 48 12.81 6.99 7.39
N PHE A 49 13.09 6.30 8.50
CA PHE A 49 14.24 6.60 9.35
C PHE A 49 15.57 6.32 8.64
N SER A 50 15.69 5.20 7.90
CA SER A 50 16.91 4.88 7.16
C SER A 50 17.29 5.97 6.17
N TRP A 51 16.33 6.45 5.36
CA TRP A 51 16.60 7.49 4.37
C TRP A 51 16.91 8.85 5.01
N LEU A 52 16.25 9.20 6.12
CA LEU A 52 16.57 10.42 6.86
C LEU A 52 17.98 10.39 7.44
N ILE A 53 18.40 9.26 8.02
CA ILE A 53 19.76 9.08 8.56
C ILE A 53 20.80 9.15 7.45
N ILE A 54 20.59 8.45 6.33
CA ILE A 54 21.49 8.48 5.17
C ILE A 54 21.65 9.91 4.63
N ASN A 55 20.54 10.64 4.54
CA ASN A 55 20.54 12.03 4.08
C ASN A 55 21.36 12.95 5.00
N LEU A 56 21.25 12.76 6.32
CA LEU A 56 22.06 13.50 7.30
C LEU A 56 23.55 13.16 7.19
N LEU A 57 23.89 11.90 6.95
CA LEU A 57 25.27 11.42 6.86
C LEU A 57 26.00 11.86 5.59
N LEU A 58 25.32 11.86 4.44
CA LEU A 58 25.94 12.12 3.15
C LEU A 58 26.13 13.62 2.83
N MET A 59 25.56 14.52 3.64
CA MET A 59 25.70 15.98 3.54
C MET A 59 25.51 16.60 2.14
N ASN A 60 24.96 15.89 1.13
CA ASN A 60 24.52 16.50 -0.13
C ASN A 60 23.76 15.63 -1.15
N SER A 61 23.06 16.36 -2.02
CA SER A 61 22.59 16.10 -3.41
C SER A 61 21.19 15.53 -3.66
N VAL A 62 20.77 14.46 -2.98
CA VAL A 62 19.42 13.90 -3.16
C VAL A 62 18.54 14.42 -2.04
N ASN A 63 17.34 14.90 -2.36
CA ASN A 63 16.41 15.38 -1.35
C ASN A 63 15.90 14.15 -0.57
N GLY A 64 16.63 13.71 0.46
CA GLY A 64 16.33 12.47 1.18
C GLY A 64 14.93 12.46 1.80
N PHE A 65 14.36 13.65 2.02
CA PHE A 65 12.94 13.82 2.33
C PHE A 65 12.01 13.37 1.20
N VAL A 66 12.27 13.75 -0.06
CA VAL A 66 11.48 13.30 -1.20
C VAL A 66 11.62 11.79 -1.38
N VAL A 67 12.82 11.25 -1.18
CA VAL A 67 13.05 9.79 -1.26
C VAL A 67 12.29 9.04 -0.19
N SER A 68 12.40 9.49 1.07
CA SER A 68 11.71 8.86 2.19
C SER A 68 10.20 8.96 2.02
N LEU A 69 9.67 10.14 1.66
CA LEU A 69 8.24 10.36 1.46
C LEU A 69 7.70 9.53 0.28
N SER A 70 8.40 9.50 -0.86
CA SER A 70 7.96 8.73 -2.03
C SER A 70 7.97 7.24 -1.73
N SER A 71 9.03 6.72 -1.12
CA SER A 71 9.12 5.31 -0.73
C SER A 71 8.02 4.93 0.27
N TRP A 72 7.77 5.78 1.27
CA TRP A 72 6.70 5.59 2.23
C TRP A 72 5.32 5.52 1.57
N MET A 73 4.98 6.54 0.78
CA MET A 73 3.65 6.60 0.16
C MET A 73 3.42 5.45 -0.82
N LEU A 74 4.46 5.00 -1.53
CA LEU A 74 4.39 3.82 -2.38
C LEU A 74 4.06 2.57 -1.55
N ILE A 75 4.80 2.31 -0.46
CA ILE A 75 4.57 1.14 0.39
C ILE A 75 3.14 1.14 0.96
N VAL A 76 2.67 2.28 1.46
CA VAL A 76 1.31 2.42 2.01
C VAL A 76 0.26 2.16 0.94
N PHE A 77 0.41 2.76 -0.24
CA PHE A 77 -0.52 2.55 -1.35
C PHE A 77 -0.59 1.07 -1.74
N LEU A 78 0.55 0.42 -1.92
CA LEU A 78 0.63 -0.99 -2.30
C LEU A 78 0.04 -1.90 -1.24
N ASN A 79 0.29 -1.62 0.04
CA ASN A 79 -0.30 -2.38 1.13
C ASN A 79 -1.84 -2.36 1.04
N HIS A 80 -2.43 -1.18 0.97
CA HIS A 80 -3.89 -1.02 0.86
C HIS A 80 -4.45 -1.66 -0.41
N PHE A 81 -3.76 -1.48 -1.55
CA PHE A 81 -4.17 -2.05 -2.82
C PHE A 81 -4.20 -3.58 -2.78
N HIS A 82 -3.17 -4.21 -2.23
CA HIS A 82 -3.15 -5.66 -2.12
C HIS A 82 -4.16 -6.21 -1.12
N TYR A 83 -4.46 -5.51 -0.02
CA TYR A 83 -5.58 -5.86 0.86
C TYR A 83 -6.93 -5.79 0.15
N PHE A 84 -7.16 -4.76 -0.65
CA PHE A 84 -8.36 -4.65 -1.48
C PHE A 84 -8.48 -5.78 -2.50
N ILE A 85 -7.41 -6.07 -3.25
CA ILE A 85 -7.37 -7.15 -4.24
C ILE A 85 -7.59 -8.50 -3.59
N GLN A 86 -6.97 -8.76 -2.43
CA GLN A 86 -7.12 -10.02 -1.71
C GLN A 86 -8.56 -10.30 -1.31
N VAL A 87 -9.27 -9.28 -0.83
CA VAL A 87 -10.68 -9.39 -0.44
C VAL A 87 -11.62 -9.50 -1.64
N SER A 88 -11.31 -8.78 -2.72
CA SER A 88 -12.19 -8.72 -3.89
C SER A 88 -12.02 -9.91 -4.84
N LEU A 89 -10.83 -10.50 -4.87
CA LEU A 89 -10.45 -11.60 -5.76
C LEU A 89 -9.97 -12.81 -4.96
N ASN A 90 -8.71 -13.23 -5.17
CA ASN A 90 -8.07 -14.34 -4.48
C ASN A 90 -6.54 -14.15 -4.45
N SER A 91 -5.85 -15.00 -3.69
CA SER A 91 -4.40 -14.96 -3.54
C SER A 91 -3.64 -15.12 -4.87
N VAL A 92 -4.13 -15.97 -5.78
CA VAL A 92 -3.54 -16.14 -7.11
C VAL A 92 -3.58 -14.84 -7.92
N SER A 93 -4.72 -14.18 -7.97
CA SER A 93 -4.90 -12.90 -8.67
C SER A 93 -4.03 -11.81 -8.05
N ASN A 94 -3.94 -11.80 -6.72
CA ASN A 94 -3.09 -10.87 -5.98
C ASN A 94 -1.61 -11.01 -6.35
N ILE A 95 -1.12 -12.25 -6.51
CA ILE A 95 0.24 -12.54 -6.98
C ILE A 95 0.42 -12.07 -8.43
N ILE A 96 -0.50 -12.41 -9.34
CA ILE A 96 -0.42 -12.00 -10.76
C ILE A 96 -0.37 -10.47 -10.87
N ILE A 97 -1.26 -9.77 -10.16
CA ILE A 97 -1.29 -8.31 -10.14
C ILE A 97 0.02 -7.74 -9.60
N SER A 98 0.61 -8.34 -8.55
CA SER A 98 1.91 -7.90 -8.04
C SER A 98 3.03 -8.04 -9.07
N MET A 99 2.99 -9.05 -9.95
CA MET A 99 3.95 -9.16 -11.06
C MET A 99 3.77 -8.04 -12.08
N VAL A 100 2.53 -7.72 -12.44
CA VAL A 100 2.22 -6.61 -13.36
C VAL A 100 2.66 -5.26 -12.78
N GLU A 101 2.46 -5.07 -11.48
CA GLU A 101 2.89 -3.84 -10.80
C GLU A 101 4.42 -3.67 -10.84
N ILE A 102 5.19 -4.74 -10.66
CA ILE A 102 6.66 -4.68 -10.75
C ILE A 102 7.07 -4.20 -12.15
N ILE A 103 6.39 -4.65 -13.21
CA ILE A 103 6.62 -4.18 -14.58
C ILE A 103 6.35 -2.67 -14.69
N PHE A 104 5.25 -2.18 -14.10
CA PHE A 104 4.96 -0.74 -14.09
C PHE A 104 6.02 0.08 -13.35
N ILE A 105 6.53 -0.42 -12.22
CA ILE A 105 7.61 0.24 -11.47
C ILE A 105 8.88 0.29 -12.31
N ILE A 106 9.23 -0.79 -13.02
CA ILE A 106 10.40 -0.82 -13.92
C ILE A 106 10.25 0.20 -15.04
N PHE A 107 9.09 0.25 -15.70
CA PHE A 107 8.84 1.21 -16.77
C PHE A 107 8.83 2.66 -16.28
N ALA A 108 8.25 2.92 -15.10
CA ALA A 108 8.29 4.23 -14.47
C ALA A 108 9.74 4.64 -14.15
N SER A 109 10.54 3.71 -13.62
CA SER A 109 11.97 3.93 -13.33
C SER A 109 12.78 4.26 -14.58
N ASN A 110 12.36 3.72 -15.73
CA ASN A 110 12.92 4.00 -17.05
C ASN A 110 12.29 5.23 -17.74
N LYS A 111 11.62 6.10 -16.99
CA LYS A 111 11.03 7.37 -17.46
C LYS A 111 9.90 7.24 -18.48
N VAL A 112 9.40 6.03 -18.74
CA VAL A 112 8.32 5.78 -19.72
C VAL A 112 7.03 6.51 -19.34
N PHE A 113 6.80 6.73 -18.04
CA PHE A 113 5.55 7.28 -17.52
C PHE A 113 5.68 8.68 -16.86
N LEU A 114 6.71 9.46 -17.20
CA LEU A 114 6.97 10.76 -16.53
C LEU A 114 5.79 11.75 -16.57
N SER A 115 5.00 11.75 -17.64
CA SER A 115 3.82 12.62 -17.80
C SER A 115 2.49 11.96 -17.36
N THR A 116 2.57 10.76 -16.80
CA THR A 116 1.38 9.98 -16.44
C THR A 116 0.98 10.24 -14.98
N HIS A 117 -0.18 10.85 -14.78
CA HIS A 117 -0.70 11.17 -13.44
C HIS A 117 -1.90 10.33 -12.99
N TRP A 118 -2.48 9.53 -13.91
CA TRP A 118 -3.66 8.70 -13.61
C TRP A 118 -3.31 7.32 -13.06
N LEU A 119 -2.05 6.89 -13.20
CA LEU A 119 -1.58 5.58 -12.74
C LEU A 119 -0.87 5.73 -11.38
N PRO A 120 -1.51 5.36 -10.25
CA PRO A 120 -1.05 5.79 -8.93
C PRO A 120 0.30 5.22 -8.52
N ILE A 121 0.58 3.98 -8.94
CA ILE A 121 1.85 3.29 -8.64
C ILE A 121 3.07 3.99 -9.22
N VAL A 122 2.88 4.76 -10.29
CA VAL A 122 3.94 5.50 -10.97
C VAL A 122 4.27 6.81 -10.25
N LEU A 123 3.29 7.43 -9.56
CA LEU A 123 3.45 8.76 -8.97
C LEU A 123 4.65 8.86 -8.01
N PRO A 124 4.88 7.90 -7.08
CA PRO A 124 6.08 7.91 -6.25
C PRO A 124 7.38 7.80 -7.02
N ILE A 125 7.40 6.99 -8.09
CA ILE A 125 8.59 6.80 -8.90
C ILE A 125 8.91 8.07 -9.69
N ASN A 126 7.89 8.74 -10.23
CA ASN A 126 8.05 10.03 -10.90
C ASN A 126 8.56 11.10 -9.94
N SER A 127 8.03 11.14 -8.71
CA SER A 127 8.51 12.03 -7.63
C SER A 127 10.00 11.83 -7.36
N LEU A 128 10.47 10.57 -7.31
CA LEU A 128 11.89 10.25 -7.15
C LEU A 128 12.76 10.74 -8.31
N ILE A 129 12.31 10.52 -9.55
CA ILE A 129 13.09 10.86 -10.75
C ILE A 129 13.17 12.38 -10.95
N LEU A 130 12.06 13.08 -10.75
CA LEU A 130 11.96 14.53 -10.93
C LEU A 130 12.40 15.31 -9.69
N ASN A 131 12.60 14.63 -8.56
CA ASN A 131 12.84 15.23 -7.26
C ASN A 131 11.75 16.25 -6.88
N ASP A 132 10.50 15.96 -7.26
CA ASP A 132 9.36 16.83 -7.09
C ASP A 132 8.22 16.12 -6.35
N TRP A 133 8.06 16.51 -5.08
CA TRP A 133 7.00 16.05 -4.19
C TRP A 133 5.59 16.39 -4.66
N SER A 134 5.40 17.36 -5.58
CA SER A 134 4.08 17.74 -6.08
C SER A 134 3.36 16.58 -6.78
N GLN A 135 4.13 15.65 -7.35
CA GLN A 135 3.63 14.42 -7.97
C GLN A 135 2.90 13.50 -6.97
N LEU A 136 3.19 13.63 -5.67
CA LEU A 136 2.58 12.81 -4.62
C LEU A 136 1.21 13.33 -4.18
N ASN A 137 0.83 14.56 -4.52
CA ASN A 137 -0.36 15.23 -3.97
C ASN A 137 -1.67 14.48 -4.23
N SER A 138 -1.78 13.75 -5.34
CA SER A 138 -2.96 12.97 -5.67
C SER A 138 -2.96 11.57 -5.03
N LEU A 139 -1.82 11.06 -4.58
CA LEU A 139 -1.69 9.70 -4.05
C LEU A 139 -2.47 9.47 -2.74
N PRO A 140 -2.57 10.42 -1.78
CA PRO A 140 -3.45 10.28 -0.62
C PRO A 140 -4.90 10.00 -1.00
N LEU A 141 -5.41 10.61 -2.07
CA LEU A 141 -6.79 10.39 -2.54
C LEU A 141 -6.97 8.96 -3.05
N TRP A 142 -5.97 8.43 -3.76
CA TRP A 142 -5.97 7.03 -4.20
C TRP A 142 -5.91 6.06 -3.04
N ILE A 143 -5.06 6.32 -2.05
CA ILE A 143 -4.97 5.52 -0.82
C ILE A 143 -6.34 5.48 -0.14
N VAL A 144 -6.92 6.65 0.16
CA VAL A 144 -8.26 6.73 0.79
C VAL A 144 -9.33 6.01 -0.04
N GLY A 145 -9.33 6.20 -1.36
CA GLY A 145 -10.28 5.54 -2.26
C GLY A 145 -10.18 4.01 -2.19
N VAL A 146 -8.97 3.47 -2.26
CA VAL A 146 -8.72 2.03 -2.14
C VAL A 146 -9.07 1.50 -0.75
N THR A 147 -8.76 2.24 0.32
CA THR A 147 -9.14 1.86 1.69
C THR A 147 -10.66 1.81 1.86
N LEU A 148 -11.39 2.77 1.29
CA LEU A 148 -12.86 2.76 1.31
C LEU A 148 -13.42 1.56 0.55
N LEU A 149 -12.89 1.27 -0.64
CA LEU A 149 -13.28 0.09 -1.42
C LEU A 149 -13.01 -1.19 -0.63
N PHE A 150 -11.83 -1.33 -0.02
CA PHE A 150 -11.51 -2.44 0.86
C PHE A 150 -12.55 -2.61 1.97
N ILE A 151 -12.89 -1.54 2.69
CA ILE A 151 -13.89 -1.59 3.77
C ILE A 151 -15.29 -1.98 3.27
N CYS A 152 -15.67 -1.51 2.09
CA CYS A 152 -16.96 -1.83 1.46
C CYS A 152 -17.05 -3.30 1.03
N PHE A 153 -15.95 -3.87 0.52
CA PHE A 153 -15.89 -5.24 0.03
C PHE A 153 -15.56 -6.27 1.11
N LEU A 154 -15.18 -5.84 2.31
CA LEU A 154 -15.02 -6.75 3.45
C LEU A 154 -16.31 -7.58 3.63
N PRO A 155 -16.22 -8.91 3.81
CA PRO A 155 -17.36 -9.76 4.09
C PRO A 155 -17.82 -9.51 5.53
N ILE A 156 -18.50 -8.38 5.74
CA ILE A 156 -18.93 -7.92 7.07
C ILE A 156 -20.32 -8.44 7.43
N ASN A 157 -21.08 -8.99 6.48
CA ASN A 157 -22.43 -9.50 6.73
C ASN A 157 -22.93 -10.45 5.62
N SER A 158 -22.09 -11.34 5.08
CA SER A 158 -22.66 -12.52 4.40
C SER A 158 -23.26 -13.39 5.50
N LYS A 159 -24.56 -13.24 5.71
CA LYS A 159 -25.34 -14.06 6.63
C LYS A 159 -24.87 -15.51 6.54
N SER A 160 -24.34 -16.01 7.65
CA SER A 160 -24.29 -17.44 7.91
C SER A 160 -25.74 -17.94 7.81
N TYR A 161 -26.11 -18.47 6.64
CA TYR A 161 -27.26 -19.33 6.49
C TYR A 161 -26.79 -20.77 6.71
#